data_AF-A0AAV1ZW93-F1
#
_entry.id   AF-A0AAV1ZW93-F1
#
_cell.length_a   1.000
_cell.length_b   1.000
_cell.length_c   1.000
_cell.angle_alpha   90.00
_cell.angle_beta   90.00
_cell.angle_gamma   90.00
#
_symmetry.space_group_name_H-M   'P 1'
#
loop_
_entity.id
_entity.type
_entity.pdbx_description
1 polymer ?
#
loop_
_entity_poly.entity_id
_entity_poly.type
_entity_poly.pdbx_seq_one_letter_code
_entity_poly.pdbx_strand_id
1 'polypeptide(L)'
;MAHTHLETIKLQNGNSSAVVHLFGATLTSWKPCGIEALFVSQKSFFDNQKPIRGGVPVVFPQFGPWQYGPQHGFARRTKWSVKERAGDSVSDAVTLILEDSDDTRKLWDYKFRFEYTLTLISDEKLKMDALITNTGEKEFDFTFLLHTYFAVSDVKECAVTGLKGCSYIDKVKNKPDCFEENEELKLSEATDRVYKKTASVIKLKPVSDNREMTIEKSNLPDTVVWNPWEEGAKKMEDFGDDEWKSMICVEAGYVNSPYILKPKESFRASQVLAVSKL
;
A
#
# COMPACT_ATOMS: atom_id res chain seq x y z
N MET A 1 31.62 -1.96 5.22
CA MET A 1 30.63 -2.84 4.56
C MET A 1 30.01 -2.03 3.45
N ALA A 2 30.05 -2.51 2.21
CA ALA A 2 29.49 -1.77 1.07
C ALA A 2 28.00 -1.55 1.33
N HIS A 3 27.57 -0.30 1.40
CA HIS A 3 26.15 0.04 1.34
C HIS A 3 25.67 -0.44 -0.04
N THR A 4 25.00 -1.59 -0.10
CA THR A 4 24.27 -2.01 -1.29
C THR A 4 23.23 -0.93 -1.56
N HIS A 5 23.53 -0.02 -2.49
CA HIS A 5 22.57 0.94 -2.98
C HIS A 5 21.37 0.16 -3.50
N LEU A 6 20.21 0.32 -2.87
CA LEU A 6 18.98 -0.22 -3.40
C LEU A 6 18.70 0.45 -4.75
N GLU A 7 18.40 -0.36 -5.76
CA GLU A 7 18.00 0.16 -7.06
C GLU A 7 16.63 0.83 -6.93
N THR A 8 16.57 2.08 -7.34
CA THR A 8 15.37 2.92 -7.31
C THR A 8 15.09 3.52 -8.68
N ILE A 9 13.81 3.78 -8.95
CA ILE A 9 13.37 4.57 -10.09
C ILE A 9 12.71 5.84 -9.56
N LYS A 10 13.14 6.98 -10.10
CA LYS A 10 12.53 8.27 -9.84
C LYS A 10 11.64 8.66 -11.01
N LEU A 11 10.38 8.95 -10.70
CA LEU A 11 9.43 9.60 -11.61
C LEU A 11 9.38 11.10 -11.31
N GLN A 12 9.20 11.92 -12.34
CA GLN A 12 9.06 13.37 -12.20
C GLN A 12 8.03 13.93 -13.19
N ASN A 13 7.11 14.76 -12.70
CA ASN A 13 6.16 15.51 -13.53
C ASN A 13 5.93 16.88 -12.88
N GLY A 14 6.44 17.96 -13.50
CA GLY A 14 6.42 19.29 -12.88
C GLY A 14 7.16 19.31 -11.54
N ASN A 15 6.50 19.77 -10.48
CA ASN A 15 7.04 19.78 -9.12
C ASN A 15 6.79 18.45 -8.38
N SER A 16 5.95 17.59 -8.93
CA SER A 16 5.64 16.27 -8.39
C SER A 16 6.75 15.28 -8.69
N SER A 17 7.11 14.48 -7.69
CA SER A 17 8.10 13.43 -7.83
C SER A 17 7.69 12.20 -7.04
N ALA A 18 8.12 11.03 -7.51
CA ALA A 18 7.93 9.76 -6.82
C ALA A 18 9.21 8.92 -6.90
N VAL A 19 9.50 8.14 -5.86
CA VAL A 19 10.63 7.20 -5.81
C VAL A 19 10.12 5.82 -5.46
N VAL A 20 10.37 4.86 -6.34
CA VAL A 20 10.03 3.44 -6.14
C VAL A 20 11.29 2.59 -6.09
N HIS A 21 11.41 1.73 -5.08
CA HIS A 21 12.48 0.73 -5.00
C HIS A 21 12.10 -0.51 -5.81
N LEU A 22 13.07 -1.07 -6.54
CA LEU A 22 12.85 -2.34 -7.23
C LEU A 22 12.65 -3.49 -6.25
N PHE A 23 13.24 -3.41 -5.06
CA PHE A 23 12.89 -4.31 -3.97
C PHE A 23 11.47 -4.05 -3.49
N GLY A 24 10.62 -5.07 -3.64
CA GLY A 24 9.22 -5.03 -3.27
C GLY A 24 8.34 -4.14 -4.15
N ALA A 25 8.87 -3.58 -5.25
CA ALA A 25 8.23 -2.50 -6.02
C ALA A 25 7.67 -1.39 -5.11
N THR A 26 8.38 -1.10 -4.01
CA THR A 26 7.85 -0.28 -2.92
C THR A 26 8.05 1.19 -3.24
N LEU A 27 6.96 1.92 -3.46
CA LEU A 27 6.95 3.38 -3.52
C LEU A 27 7.29 3.92 -2.13
N THR A 28 8.40 4.63 -1.97
CA THR A 28 8.87 5.14 -0.67
C THR A 28 8.74 6.64 -0.53
N SER A 29 8.60 7.38 -1.62
CA SER A 29 8.40 8.83 -1.60
C SER A 29 7.42 9.21 -2.69
N TRP A 30 6.48 10.09 -2.35
CA TRP A 30 5.67 10.80 -3.33
C TRP A 30 5.44 12.23 -2.82
N LYS A 31 5.94 13.20 -3.58
CA LYS A 31 5.93 14.62 -3.23
C LYS A 31 5.01 15.40 -4.17
N PRO A 32 3.67 15.29 -4.05
CA PRO A 32 2.79 16.11 -4.86
C PRO A 32 2.98 17.59 -4.51
N CYS A 33 3.08 18.43 -5.54
CA CYS A 33 3.46 19.84 -5.42
C CYS A 33 4.75 20.07 -4.61
N GLY A 34 5.69 19.12 -4.63
CA GLY A 34 6.98 19.21 -3.94
C GLY A 34 6.98 18.85 -2.44
N ILE A 35 5.83 18.51 -1.85
CA ILE A 35 5.70 18.22 -0.42
C ILE A 35 5.42 16.74 -0.19
N GLU A 36 6.26 16.08 0.61
CA GLU A 36 6.14 14.64 0.94
C GLU A 36 4.77 14.30 1.51
N ALA A 37 4.16 13.26 0.95
CA ALA A 37 2.85 12.74 1.35
C ALA A 37 2.95 11.37 2.02
N LEU A 38 4.07 10.66 1.87
CA LEU A 38 4.24 9.30 2.39
C LEU A 38 5.17 9.29 3.60
N PHE A 39 4.83 8.43 4.56
CA PHE A 39 5.69 8.17 5.71
C PHE A 39 6.60 6.98 5.42
N VAL A 40 7.89 7.12 5.72
CA VAL A 40 8.84 6.01 5.83
C VAL A 40 9.59 6.14 7.14
N SER A 41 9.68 5.05 7.90
CA SER A 41 10.39 5.04 9.17
C SER A 41 11.86 5.32 8.97
N GLN A 42 12.44 6.14 9.86
CA GLN A 42 13.88 6.39 9.91
C GLN A 42 14.68 5.15 10.32
N LYS A 43 14.04 4.15 10.96
CA LYS A 43 14.65 2.85 11.30
C LYS A 43 14.40 1.78 10.23
N SER A 44 13.73 2.11 9.12
CA SER A 44 13.45 1.14 8.06
C SER A 44 14.74 0.49 7.55
N PHE A 45 14.70 -0.82 7.36
CA PHE A 45 15.75 -1.53 6.66
C PHE A 45 15.73 -1.20 5.17
N PHE A 46 16.92 -1.01 4.61
CA PHE A 46 17.14 -0.80 3.17
C PHE A 46 18.22 -1.76 2.67
N ASP A 47 17.98 -3.06 2.83
CA ASP A 47 19.00 -4.13 2.73
C ASP A 47 18.68 -5.23 1.69
N ASN A 48 17.60 -5.09 0.91
CA ASN A 48 17.07 -6.12 -0.01
C ASN A 48 16.68 -7.45 0.67
N GLN A 49 16.47 -7.46 1.99
CA GLN A 49 16.14 -8.68 2.74
C GLN A 49 14.84 -8.53 3.52
N LYS A 50 14.67 -7.39 4.19
CA LYS A 50 13.46 -7.07 4.96
C LYS A 50 12.59 -6.07 4.19
N PRO A 51 11.25 -6.20 4.27
CA PRO A 51 10.35 -5.21 3.69
C PRO A 51 10.66 -3.80 4.20
N ILE A 52 10.54 -2.82 3.32
CA ILE A 52 10.70 -1.41 3.70
C ILE A 52 9.53 -1.01 4.62
N ARG A 53 9.85 -0.34 5.72
CA ARG A 53 8.88 0.13 6.72
C ARG A 53 8.34 1.50 6.34
N GLY A 54 7.35 1.50 5.46
CA GLY A 54 6.61 2.69 5.06
C GLY A 54 6.44 2.79 3.55
N GLY A 55 5.96 3.94 3.08
CA GLY A 55 5.62 4.15 1.68
C GLY A 55 4.37 3.38 1.29
N VAL A 56 4.44 2.58 0.22
CA VAL A 56 3.36 1.69 -0.23
C VAL A 56 3.92 0.28 -0.48
N PRO A 57 4.11 -0.54 0.56
CA PRO A 57 4.43 -1.95 0.38
C PRO A 57 3.31 -2.69 -0.36
N VAL A 58 3.69 -3.51 -1.34
CA VAL A 58 2.78 -4.34 -2.13
C VAL A 58 2.53 -5.67 -1.40
N VAL A 59 1.29 -5.90 -0.96
CA VAL A 59 0.88 -7.12 -0.27
C VAL A 59 0.25 -8.09 -1.25
N PHE A 60 0.93 -9.21 -1.53
CA PHE A 60 0.47 -10.28 -2.41
C PHE A 60 1.33 -11.56 -2.16
N PRO A 61 0.76 -12.78 -2.24
CA PRO A 61 -0.64 -13.12 -2.51
C PRO A 61 -1.51 -13.26 -1.24
N GLN A 62 -0.97 -12.92 -0.07
CA GLN A 62 -1.67 -13.05 1.21
C GLN A 62 -1.59 -11.75 2.00
N PHE A 63 -2.73 -11.24 2.47
CA PHE A 63 -2.82 -10.22 3.50
C PHE A 63 -2.84 -10.88 4.89
N GLY A 64 -2.07 -10.32 5.83
CA GLY A 64 -1.97 -10.83 7.19
C GLY A 64 -1.10 -12.09 7.29
N PRO A 65 -1.24 -12.86 8.39
CA PRO A 65 -0.50 -14.09 8.61
C PRO A 65 -0.73 -15.11 7.50
N TRP A 66 0.31 -15.88 7.17
CA TRP A 66 0.25 -16.88 6.13
C TRP A 66 0.93 -18.17 6.57
N GLN A 67 0.27 -19.31 6.37
CA GLN A 67 0.85 -20.60 6.79
C GLN A 67 1.99 -21.07 5.88
N TYR A 68 2.01 -20.61 4.62
CA TYR A 68 3.00 -21.06 3.64
C TYR A 68 4.23 -20.15 3.56
N GLY A 69 4.22 -19.00 4.23
CA GLY A 69 5.28 -18.01 4.06
C GLY A 69 5.15 -16.82 5.01
N PRO A 70 5.88 -15.73 4.75
CA PRO A 70 5.87 -14.57 5.64
C PRO A 70 4.51 -13.86 5.64
N GLN A 71 4.24 -13.18 6.76
CA GLN A 71 3.10 -12.26 6.86
C GLN A 71 3.13 -11.22 5.72
N HIS A 72 1.96 -10.99 5.12
CA HIS A 72 1.75 -10.13 3.95
C HIS A 72 2.37 -10.63 2.63
N GLY A 73 2.64 -11.94 2.55
CA GLY A 73 3.14 -12.57 1.34
C GLY A 73 4.56 -12.16 0.96
N PHE A 74 4.94 -12.48 -0.26
CA PHE A 74 6.32 -12.33 -0.74
C PHE A 74 6.53 -11.13 -1.66
N ALA A 75 5.48 -10.49 -2.19
CA ALA A 75 5.64 -9.42 -3.18
C ALA A 75 6.56 -8.26 -2.72
N ARG A 76 6.36 -7.76 -1.49
CA ARG A 76 7.20 -6.73 -0.85
C ARG A 76 8.61 -7.21 -0.42
N ARG A 77 8.94 -8.49 -0.64
CA ARG A 77 10.21 -9.13 -0.26
C ARG A 77 11.02 -9.60 -1.46
N THR A 78 10.51 -9.42 -2.67
CA THR A 78 11.16 -9.87 -3.90
C THR A 78 11.63 -8.66 -4.70
N LYS A 79 12.76 -8.76 -5.40
CA LYS A 79 13.16 -7.73 -6.37
C LYS A 79 12.32 -7.87 -7.65
N TRP A 80 11.71 -6.78 -8.08
CA TRP A 80 10.93 -6.67 -9.31
C TRP A 80 11.81 -6.23 -10.46
N SER A 81 11.47 -6.64 -11.68
CA SER A 81 12.12 -6.20 -12.90
C SER A 81 11.39 -5.00 -13.51
N VAL A 82 12.11 -4.18 -14.26
CA VAL A 82 11.51 -3.08 -15.03
C VAL A 82 11.03 -3.63 -16.36
N LYS A 83 9.74 -3.51 -16.66
CA LYS A 83 9.17 -3.83 -17.97
C LYS A 83 9.42 -2.72 -18.96
N GLU A 84 8.98 -1.52 -18.59
CA GLU A 84 8.98 -0.35 -19.42
C GLU A 84 8.91 0.91 -18.55
N ARG A 85 9.43 1.99 -19.12
CA ARG A 85 9.18 3.34 -18.64
C ARG A 85 8.39 4.05 -19.74
N ALA A 86 7.27 4.64 -19.37
CA ALA A 86 6.40 5.37 -20.28
C ALA A 86 6.26 6.79 -19.76
N GLY A 87 6.24 7.78 -20.64
CA GLY A 87 6.11 9.17 -20.22
C GLY A 87 6.25 10.10 -21.40
N ASP A 88 5.67 11.27 -21.25
CA ASP A 88 5.70 12.37 -22.20
C ASP A 88 5.85 13.71 -21.45
N SER A 89 5.57 14.83 -22.11
CA SER A 89 5.66 16.15 -21.46
C SER A 89 4.64 16.36 -20.34
N VAL A 90 3.62 15.51 -20.20
CA VAL A 90 2.52 15.67 -19.24
C VAL A 90 2.39 14.53 -18.23
N SER A 91 3.17 13.45 -18.36
CA SER A 91 3.17 12.31 -17.44
C SER A 91 4.50 11.54 -17.43
N ASP A 92 4.84 10.92 -16.30
CA ASP A 92 5.98 9.98 -16.18
C ASP A 92 5.50 8.74 -15.42
N ALA A 93 5.86 7.57 -15.94
CA ALA A 93 5.36 6.28 -15.49
C ALA A 93 6.40 5.17 -15.62
N VAL A 94 6.28 4.16 -14.76
CA VAL A 94 7.06 2.93 -14.83
C VAL A 94 6.19 1.73 -14.55
N THR A 95 6.37 0.67 -15.34
CA THR A 95 5.76 -0.63 -15.10
C THR A 95 6.83 -1.60 -14.59
N LEU A 96 6.60 -2.14 -13.41
CA LEU A 96 7.43 -3.16 -12.76
C LEU A 96 6.73 -4.53 -12.88
N ILE A 97 7.51 -5.61 -12.98
CA ILE A 97 6.98 -6.97 -13.06
C ILE A 97 7.54 -7.85 -11.94
N LEU A 98 6.66 -8.66 -11.37
CA LEU A 98 6.98 -9.86 -10.60
C LEU A 98 6.36 -11.09 -11.27
N GLU A 99 7.17 -12.09 -11.57
CA GLU A 99 6.75 -13.38 -12.13
C GLU A 99 7.09 -14.51 -11.15
N ASP A 100 6.44 -15.67 -11.32
CA ASP A 100 6.73 -16.82 -10.49
C ASP A 100 8.16 -17.36 -10.71
N SER A 101 8.80 -17.73 -9.60
CA SER A 101 10.14 -18.33 -9.56
C SER A 101 10.11 -19.66 -8.81
N ASP A 102 11.22 -20.39 -8.80
CA ASP A 102 11.33 -21.61 -7.97
C ASP A 102 11.09 -21.29 -6.49
N ASP A 103 11.51 -20.13 -6.00
CA ASP A 103 11.33 -19.75 -4.60
C ASP A 103 9.89 -19.36 -4.29
N THR A 104 9.19 -18.65 -5.17
CA THR A 104 7.76 -18.37 -4.96
C THR A 104 6.95 -19.65 -5.04
N ARG A 105 7.26 -20.56 -5.98
CA ARG A 105 6.56 -21.85 -6.15
C ARG A 105 6.78 -22.82 -4.99
N LYS A 106 7.90 -22.73 -4.25
CA LYS A 106 8.09 -23.46 -2.98
C LYS A 106 7.09 -23.04 -1.90
N LEU A 107 6.68 -21.77 -1.87
CA LEU A 107 5.71 -21.25 -0.90
C LEU A 107 4.27 -21.41 -1.44
N TRP A 108 4.06 -21.15 -2.73
CA TRP A 108 2.76 -21.08 -3.38
C TRP A 108 2.92 -21.51 -4.83
N ASP A 109 2.66 -22.80 -5.10
CA ASP A 109 2.94 -23.50 -6.36
C ASP A 109 1.98 -23.11 -7.51
N TYR A 110 2.03 -21.84 -7.91
CA TYR A 110 1.26 -21.29 -9.00
C TYR A 110 2.11 -20.42 -9.92
N LYS A 111 1.75 -20.43 -11.20
CA LYS A 111 2.35 -19.55 -12.19
C LYS A 111 1.55 -18.26 -12.30
N PHE A 112 2.23 -17.13 -12.18
CA PHE A 112 1.57 -15.83 -12.21
C PHE A 112 2.50 -14.79 -12.82
N ARG A 113 1.88 -13.71 -13.29
CA ARG A 113 2.59 -12.47 -13.65
C ARG A 113 1.85 -11.31 -13.03
N PHE A 114 2.56 -10.48 -12.29
CA PHE A 114 2.04 -9.27 -11.69
C PHE A 114 2.76 -8.08 -12.32
N GLU A 115 2.03 -7.28 -13.11
CA GLU A 115 2.47 -5.95 -13.55
C GLU A 115 1.93 -4.87 -12.61
N TYR A 116 2.83 -4.03 -12.12
CA TYR A 116 2.52 -2.90 -11.24
C TYR A 116 3.03 -1.61 -11.88
N THR A 117 2.09 -0.73 -12.25
CA THR A 117 2.41 0.52 -12.95
C THR A 117 2.17 1.70 -12.03
N LEU A 118 3.19 2.54 -11.87
CA LEU A 118 3.08 3.83 -11.19
C LEU A 118 3.09 4.95 -12.24
N THR A 119 2.15 5.87 -12.17
CA THR A 119 1.99 6.97 -13.13
C THR A 119 1.74 8.29 -12.40
N LEU A 120 2.65 9.26 -12.55
CA LEU A 120 2.41 10.64 -12.16
C LEU A 120 1.52 11.32 -13.20
N ILE A 121 0.21 11.34 -12.93
CA ILE A 121 -0.81 11.87 -13.84
C ILE A 121 -0.76 13.40 -13.89
N SER A 122 -0.52 14.04 -12.75
CA SER A 122 -0.40 15.49 -12.64
C SER A 122 0.45 15.87 -11.43
N ASP A 123 0.61 17.16 -11.18
CA ASP A 123 1.35 17.67 -10.01
C ASP A 123 0.75 17.20 -8.66
N GLU A 124 -0.55 16.84 -8.68
CA GLU A 124 -1.34 16.51 -7.50
C GLU A 124 -1.73 15.03 -7.44
N LYS A 125 -1.55 14.27 -8.53
CA LYS A 125 -2.13 12.91 -8.68
C LYS A 125 -1.10 11.86 -9.06
N LEU A 126 -1.07 10.78 -8.29
CA LEU A 126 -0.33 9.56 -8.57
C LEU A 126 -1.32 8.40 -8.70
N LYS A 127 -1.17 7.61 -9.77
CA LYS A 127 -1.94 6.38 -9.97
C LYS A 127 -1.04 5.16 -9.87
N MET A 128 -1.59 4.12 -9.27
CA MET A 128 -0.99 2.81 -9.11
C MET A 128 -1.97 1.78 -9.67
N ASP A 129 -1.59 1.13 -10.76
CA ASP A 129 -2.36 0.06 -11.40
C ASP A 129 -1.74 -1.30 -11.08
N ALA A 130 -2.58 -2.29 -10.80
CA ALA A 130 -2.21 -3.68 -10.58
C ALA A 130 -2.90 -4.56 -11.62
N LEU A 131 -2.10 -5.34 -12.36
CA LEU A 131 -2.55 -6.38 -13.28
C LEU A 131 -1.92 -7.71 -12.86
N ILE A 132 -2.74 -8.61 -12.33
CA ILE A 132 -2.31 -9.95 -11.91
C ILE A 132 -2.92 -10.96 -12.89
N THR A 133 -2.08 -11.71 -13.59
CA THR A 133 -2.47 -12.71 -14.57
C THR A 133 -2.11 -14.10 -14.06
N ASN A 134 -3.06 -15.04 -14.11
CA ASN A 134 -2.78 -16.45 -13.92
C ASN A 134 -2.19 -17.01 -15.21
N THR A 135 -0.88 -17.21 -15.26
CA THR A 135 -0.18 -17.73 -16.44
C THR A 135 -0.16 -19.26 -16.48
N GLY A 136 -0.65 -19.92 -15.42
CA GLY A 136 -0.68 -21.37 -15.28
C GLY A 136 -1.95 -22.03 -15.83
N GLU A 137 -2.14 -23.29 -15.40
CA GLU A 137 -3.27 -24.15 -15.78
C GLU A 137 -4.18 -24.49 -14.57
N LYS A 138 -3.80 -24.07 -13.36
CA LYS A 138 -4.58 -24.27 -12.12
C LYS A 138 -5.15 -22.93 -11.69
N GLU A 139 -6.41 -22.90 -11.25
CA GLU A 139 -6.93 -21.74 -10.53
C GLU A 139 -6.20 -21.57 -9.20
N PHE A 140 -6.08 -20.32 -8.75
CA PHE A 140 -5.55 -19.99 -7.43
C PHE A 140 -6.38 -18.88 -6.80
N ASP A 141 -6.32 -18.80 -5.49
CA ASP A 141 -6.90 -17.71 -4.73
C ASP A 141 -5.80 -16.80 -4.15
N PHE A 142 -6.11 -15.52 -4.01
CA PHE A 142 -5.18 -14.56 -3.43
C PHE A 142 -5.92 -13.41 -2.75
N THR A 143 -5.20 -12.69 -1.89
CA THR A 143 -5.58 -11.37 -1.42
C THR A 143 -4.53 -10.36 -1.86
N PHE A 144 -4.95 -9.12 -2.08
CA PHE A 144 -4.08 -8.06 -2.59
C PHE A 144 -4.35 -6.76 -1.85
N LEU A 145 -3.31 -6.03 -1.47
CA LEU A 145 -3.44 -4.75 -0.80
C LEU A 145 -2.23 -3.82 -1.05
N LEU A 146 -2.53 -2.54 -1.21
CA LEU A 146 -1.55 -1.45 -1.23
C LEU A 146 -1.46 -0.83 0.16
N HIS A 147 -0.43 -1.19 0.91
CA HIS A 147 -0.28 -0.84 2.33
C HIS A 147 0.20 0.60 2.51
N THR A 148 -0.62 1.58 2.13
CA THR A 148 -0.20 2.99 2.01
C THR A 148 -0.03 3.65 3.38
N TYR A 149 1.19 4.12 3.69
CA TYR A 149 1.54 4.92 4.87
C TYR A 149 1.51 6.40 4.51
N PHE A 150 0.52 7.14 5.00
CA PHE A 150 0.45 8.58 4.82
C PHE A 150 1.23 9.30 5.90
N ALA A 151 2.01 10.32 5.50
CA ALA A 151 2.62 11.25 6.42
C ALA A 151 1.57 12.23 6.95
N VAL A 152 1.53 12.38 8.27
CA VAL A 152 0.65 13.31 8.99
C VAL A 152 1.44 14.05 10.06
N SER A 153 0.99 15.24 10.45
CA SER A 153 1.66 16.00 11.53
C SER A 153 1.43 15.36 12.90
N ASP A 154 0.18 15.00 13.20
CA ASP A 154 -0.21 14.20 14.37
C ASP A 154 -1.47 13.39 14.01
N VAL A 155 -1.38 12.07 14.10
CA VAL A 155 -2.48 11.14 13.80
C VAL A 155 -3.74 11.41 14.62
N LYS A 156 -3.61 12.01 15.81
CA LYS A 156 -4.75 12.36 16.67
C LYS A 156 -5.62 13.47 16.09
N GLU A 157 -5.04 14.32 15.24
CA GLU A 157 -5.75 15.41 14.58
C GLU A 157 -6.36 14.99 13.25
N CYS A 158 -6.02 13.80 12.76
CA CYS A 158 -6.51 13.27 11.50
C CYS A 158 -7.91 12.64 11.63
N ALA A 159 -8.66 12.74 10.53
CA ALA A 159 -9.94 12.12 10.32
C ALA A 159 -9.94 11.38 8.98
N VAL A 160 -10.48 10.16 8.99
CA VAL A 160 -10.75 9.37 7.79
C VAL A 160 -12.25 9.38 7.52
N THR A 161 -12.67 9.67 6.29
CA THR A 161 -14.08 9.67 5.87
C THR A 161 -14.32 8.72 4.70
N GLY A 162 -15.60 8.40 4.43
CA GLY A 162 -15.99 7.38 3.45
C GLY A 162 -16.13 5.97 4.04
N LEU A 163 -16.07 5.85 5.37
CA LEU A 163 -16.19 4.58 6.12
C LEU A 163 -17.52 4.43 6.87
N LYS A 164 -18.29 5.51 7.04
CA LYS A 164 -19.60 5.47 7.70
C LYS A 164 -20.52 4.45 7.04
N GLY A 165 -21.23 3.69 7.86
CA GLY A 165 -22.13 2.63 7.41
C GLY A 165 -21.43 1.34 6.99
N CYS A 166 -20.10 1.27 7.06
CA CYS A 166 -19.36 0.06 6.73
C CYS A 166 -19.25 -0.86 7.96
N SER A 167 -19.38 -2.17 7.72
CA SER A 167 -18.96 -3.18 8.70
C SER A 167 -17.44 -3.33 8.67
N TYR A 168 -16.84 -3.63 9.82
CA TYR A 168 -15.40 -3.85 9.92
C TYR A 168 -15.02 -4.92 10.94
N ILE A 169 -13.83 -5.49 10.76
CA ILE A 169 -13.17 -6.34 11.74
C ILE A 169 -12.19 -5.47 12.52
N ASP A 170 -12.29 -5.45 13.85
CA ASP A 170 -11.31 -4.85 14.75
C ASP A 170 -10.33 -5.93 15.23
N LYS A 171 -9.11 -5.94 14.68
CA LYS A 171 -8.10 -6.95 15.04
C LYS A 171 -7.45 -6.69 16.39
N VAL A 172 -7.40 -5.43 16.83
CA VAL A 172 -6.84 -5.09 18.16
C VAL A 172 -7.76 -5.64 19.25
N LYS A 173 -9.07 -5.50 19.07
CA LYS A 173 -10.08 -5.94 20.03
C LYS A 173 -10.58 -7.37 19.78
N ASN A 174 -10.08 -8.05 18.74
CA ASN A 174 -10.55 -9.36 18.29
C ASN A 174 -12.08 -9.41 18.07
N LYS A 175 -12.65 -8.38 17.43
CA LYS A 175 -14.10 -8.29 17.14
C LYS A 175 -14.36 -8.35 15.63
N PRO A 176 -15.03 -9.39 15.12
CA PRO A 176 -15.23 -9.57 13.68
C PRO A 176 -16.38 -8.78 13.05
N ASP A 177 -17.33 -8.31 13.88
CA ASP A 177 -18.62 -7.75 13.46
C ASP A 177 -18.87 -6.37 14.09
N CYS A 178 -17.99 -5.41 13.79
CA CYS A 178 -18.17 -4.02 14.18
C CYS A 178 -18.86 -3.22 13.06
N PHE A 179 -19.36 -2.02 13.40
CA PHE A 179 -20.02 -1.10 12.47
C PHE A 179 -19.58 0.34 12.75
N GLU A 180 -19.35 1.11 11.69
CA GLU A 180 -18.91 2.51 11.80
C GLU A 180 -20.07 3.47 11.66
N GLU A 181 -20.42 4.13 12.77
CA GLU A 181 -21.50 5.11 12.80
C GLU A 181 -21.01 6.54 12.58
N ASN A 182 -19.71 6.78 12.79
CA ASN A 182 -19.12 8.11 12.71
C ASN A 182 -18.91 8.52 11.25
N GLU A 183 -19.22 9.78 10.94
CA GLU A 183 -18.90 10.38 9.64
C GLU A 183 -17.39 10.52 9.45
N GLU A 184 -16.69 10.86 10.54
CA GLU A 184 -15.25 11.04 10.60
C GLU A 184 -14.68 10.06 11.63
N LEU A 185 -13.88 9.10 11.15
CA LEU A 185 -13.10 8.23 12.01
C LEU A 185 -11.86 8.98 12.50
N LYS A 186 -11.80 9.26 13.81
CA LYS A 186 -10.61 9.78 14.49
C LYS A 186 -9.98 8.69 15.36
N LEU A 187 -8.66 8.58 15.30
CA LEU A 187 -7.93 7.55 16.03
C LEU A 187 -7.49 8.08 17.39
N SER A 188 -7.87 7.38 18.47
CA SER A 188 -7.49 7.73 19.85
C SER A 188 -6.70 6.63 20.57
N GLU A 189 -6.47 5.51 19.89
CA GLU A 189 -5.80 4.31 20.40
C GLU A 189 -5.22 3.48 19.24
N ALA A 190 -4.47 2.43 19.57
CA ALA A 190 -4.00 1.45 18.60
C ALA A 190 -5.18 0.94 17.76
N THR A 191 -5.03 1.00 16.45
CA THR A 191 -6.09 0.69 15.49
C THR A 191 -5.56 -0.27 14.45
N ASP A 192 -6.28 -1.37 14.23
CA ASP A 192 -6.09 -2.27 13.09
C ASP A 192 -7.49 -2.75 12.69
N ARG A 193 -8.09 -2.04 11.73
CA ARG A 193 -9.48 -2.26 11.31
C ARG A 193 -9.55 -2.57 9.84
N VAL A 194 -10.26 -3.65 9.49
CA VAL A 194 -10.53 -4.04 8.09
C VAL A 194 -11.98 -3.72 7.77
N TYR A 195 -12.21 -2.60 7.10
CA TYR A 195 -13.52 -2.17 6.62
C TYR A 195 -13.88 -2.89 5.32
N LYS A 196 -15.06 -3.51 5.29
CA LYS A 196 -15.53 -4.36 4.19
C LYS A 196 -16.38 -3.55 3.21
N LYS A 197 -16.18 -3.73 1.91
CA LYS A 197 -17.02 -3.13 0.84
C LYS A 197 -17.26 -1.61 1.03
N THR A 198 -16.19 -0.86 1.25
CA THR A 198 -16.26 0.59 1.47
C THR A 198 -16.63 1.34 0.20
N ALA A 199 -16.88 2.66 0.34
CA ALA A 199 -16.91 3.55 -0.82
C ALA A 199 -15.61 3.45 -1.64
N SER A 200 -15.71 3.73 -2.94
CA SER A 200 -14.56 3.81 -3.84
C SER A 200 -13.65 5.00 -3.52
N VAL A 201 -14.18 6.03 -2.87
CA VAL A 201 -13.42 7.21 -2.46
C VAL A 201 -13.34 7.27 -0.94
N ILE A 202 -12.12 7.27 -0.41
CA ILE A 202 -11.79 7.49 0.99
C ILE A 202 -11.01 8.79 1.09
N LYS A 203 -11.25 9.58 2.13
CA LYS A 203 -10.50 10.83 2.35
C LYS A 203 -9.80 10.80 3.70
N LEU A 204 -8.64 11.42 3.77
CA LEU A 204 -7.84 11.62 4.97
C LEU A 204 -7.50 13.11 5.10
N LYS A 205 -7.84 13.72 6.24
CA LYS A 205 -7.59 15.14 6.49
C LYS A 205 -7.35 15.44 7.98
N PRO A 206 -6.53 16.45 8.33
CA PRO A 206 -5.46 16.97 7.49
C PRO A 206 -4.38 15.89 7.33
N VAL A 207 -3.75 15.82 6.15
CA VAL A 207 -2.40 15.26 6.04
C VAL A 207 -1.35 16.34 6.34
N SER A 208 -0.06 15.99 6.32
CA SER A 208 1.01 16.97 6.46
C SER A 208 0.80 18.19 5.54
N ASP A 209 1.08 19.38 6.07
CA ASP A 209 0.84 20.69 5.42
C ASP A 209 -0.66 21.08 5.26
N ASN A 210 -1.55 20.57 6.13
CA ASN A 210 -2.96 20.98 6.18
C ASN A 210 -3.70 20.82 4.83
N ARG A 211 -3.45 19.69 4.16
CA ARG A 211 -4.08 19.28 2.90
C ARG A 211 -5.09 18.15 3.14
N GLU A 212 -5.98 17.93 2.18
CA GLU A 212 -6.79 16.72 2.09
C GLU A 212 -6.10 15.72 1.16
N MET A 213 -6.04 14.46 1.57
CA MET A 213 -5.67 13.34 0.72
C MET A 213 -6.92 12.57 0.32
N THR A 214 -7.13 12.40 -0.98
CA THR A 214 -8.16 11.55 -1.55
C THR A 214 -7.53 10.25 -2.05
N ILE A 215 -8.07 9.12 -1.61
CA ILE A 215 -7.75 7.77 -2.06
C ILE A 215 -8.93 7.25 -2.86
N GLU A 216 -8.80 7.21 -4.18
CA GLU A 216 -9.80 6.63 -5.09
C GLU A 216 -9.38 5.22 -5.49
N LYS A 217 -10.29 4.26 -5.35
CA LYS A 217 -10.05 2.82 -5.48
C LYS A 217 -10.94 2.22 -6.56
N SER A 218 -10.36 1.35 -7.39
CA SER A 218 -11.10 0.53 -8.35
C SER A 218 -10.78 -0.95 -8.13
N ASN A 219 -11.82 -1.78 -8.02
CA ASN A 219 -11.74 -3.22 -7.74
C ASN A 219 -10.93 -3.58 -6.47
N LEU A 220 -10.88 -2.66 -5.50
CA LEU A 220 -10.30 -2.84 -4.16
C LEU A 220 -11.40 -2.51 -3.12
N PRO A 221 -12.32 -3.47 -2.87
CA PRO A 221 -13.55 -3.21 -2.13
C PRO A 221 -13.31 -2.90 -0.64
N ASP A 222 -12.16 -3.28 -0.09
CA ASP A 222 -11.89 -3.16 1.33
C ASP A 222 -10.92 -2.01 1.61
N THR A 223 -11.00 -1.45 2.81
CA THR A 223 -10.05 -0.45 3.33
C THR A 223 -9.53 -0.91 4.68
N VAL A 224 -8.21 -0.95 4.84
CA VAL A 224 -7.60 -1.16 6.16
C VAL A 224 -7.19 0.18 6.72
N VAL A 225 -7.53 0.45 7.99
CA VAL A 225 -7.02 1.60 8.73
C VAL A 225 -6.15 1.09 9.86
N TRP A 226 -4.89 1.54 9.89
CA TRP A 226 -3.92 1.06 10.85
C TRP A 226 -3.04 2.17 11.45
N ASN A 227 -2.85 2.08 12.77
CA ASN A 227 -1.82 2.79 13.50
C ASN A 227 -1.38 1.93 14.71
N PRO A 228 -0.07 1.67 14.90
CA PRO A 228 0.42 0.77 15.94
C PRO A 228 0.32 1.38 17.35
N TRP A 229 0.16 2.70 17.45
CA TRP A 229 0.31 3.47 18.67
C TRP A 229 1.67 3.26 19.35
N GLU A 230 1.81 3.80 20.56
CA GLU A 230 3.07 3.79 21.32
C GLU A 230 3.63 2.38 21.58
N GLU A 231 2.80 1.49 22.14
CA GLU A 231 3.26 0.15 22.52
C GLU A 231 3.49 -0.77 21.31
N GLY A 232 2.78 -0.55 20.21
CA GLY A 232 3.05 -1.26 18.96
C GLY A 232 4.34 -0.77 18.29
N ALA A 233 4.59 0.54 18.30
CA ALA A 233 5.80 1.15 17.74
C ALA A 233 7.06 0.62 18.41
N LYS A 234 7.11 0.61 19.75
CA LYS A 234 8.27 0.12 20.54
C LYS A 234 8.62 -1.35 20.29
N LYS A 235 7.68 -2.16 19.80
CA LYS A 235 7.89 -3.60 19.50
C LYS A 235 8.46 -3.86 18.12
N MET A 236 8.48 -2.85 17.24
CA MET A 236 8.98 -2.99 15.87
C MET A 236 10.41 -2.47 15.79
N GLU A 237 11.36 -3.36 15.53
CA GLU A 237 12.78 -3.02 15.40
C GLU A 237 13.08 -2.04 14.25
N ASP A 238 12.25 -2.06 13.22
CA ASP A 238 12.35 -1.26 11.99
C ASP A 238 11.50 0.02 12.03
N PHE A 239 10.97 0.37 13.20
CA PHE A 239 10.08 1.52 13.40
C PHE A 239 10.53 2.37 14.59
N GLY A 240 10.54 3.69 14.46
CA GLY A 240 10.89 4.60 15.55
C GLY A 240 9.80 4.68 16.61
N ASP A 241 10.18 4.67 17.88
CA ASP A 241 9.29 4.52 19.03
C ASP A 241 8.18 5.61 19.10
N ASP A 242 8.46 6.81 18.59
CA ASP A 242 7.54 7.95 18.55
C ASP A 242 6.93 8.20 17.15
N GLU A 243 7.35 7.47 16.11
CA GLU A 243 6.96 7.75 14.73
C GLU A 243 5.49 7.41 14.44
N TRP A 244 4.81 6.69 15.34
CA TRP A 244 3.38 6.37 15.22
C TRP A 244 2.52 7.64 15.18
N LYS A 245 3.00 8.75 15.76
CA LYS A 245 2.30 10.05 15.73
C LYS A 245 2.26 10.64 14.32
N SER A 246 3.28 10.38 13.52
CA SER A 246 3.48 11.05 12.23
C SER A 246 2.98 10.25 11.04
N MET A 247 2.22 9.18 11.28
CA MET A 247 1.67 8.38 10.20
C MET A 247 0.29 7.78 10.49
N ILE A 248 -0.40 7.46 9.41
CA ILE A 248 -1.59 6.63 9.42
C ILE A 248 -1.60 5.77 8.16
N CYS A 249 -1.93 4.50 8.30
CA CYS A 249 -2.19 3.65 7.15
C CYS A 249 -3.67 3.72 6.77
N VAL A 250 -3.92 4.01 5.50
CA VAL A 250 -5.23 3.87 4.87
C VAL A 250 -5.02 3.10 3.57
N GLU A 251 -5.36 1.82 3.60
CA GLU A 251 -4.84 0.82 2.67
C GLU A 251 -5.97 0.31 1.78
N ALA A 252 -5.84 0.45 0.46
CA ALA A 252 -6.79 -0.13 -0.49
C ALA A 252 -6.51 -1.62 -0.71
N GLY A 253 -7.51 -2.47 -0.57
CA GLY A 253 -7.31 -3.91 -0.76
C GLY A 253 -8.52 -4.72 -1.18
N TYR A 254 -8.24 -5.96 -1.55
CA TYR A 254 -9.16 -7.09 -1.66
C TYR A 254 -8.68 -8.13 -0.65
N VAL A 255 -9.16 -8.01 0.60
CA VAL A 255 -8.53 -8.68 1.76
C VAL A 255 -9.51 -9.33 2.72
N ASN A 256 -10.79 -8.93 2.72
CA ASN A 256 -11.79 -9.55 3.57
C ASN A 256 -12.10 -11.00 3.16
N SER A 257 -11.99 -11.29 1.86
CA SER A 257 -12.09 -12.63 1.29
C SER A 257 -11.12 -12.75 0.12
N PRO A 258 -10.54 -13.93 -0.14
CA PRO A 258 -9.65 -14.10 -1.28
C PRO A 258 -10.42 -14.03 -2.61
N TYR A 259 -9.76 -13.51 -3.64
CA TYR A 259 -10.22 -13.51 -5.02
C TYR A 259 -9.74 -14.80 -5.71
N ILE A 260 -10.63 -15.53 -6.38
CA ILE A 260 -10.30 -16.73 -7.15
C ILE A 260 -10.01 -16.32 -8.60
N LEU A 261 -8.81 -16.61 -9.10
CA LEU A 261 -8.38 -16.30 -10.45
C LEU A 261 -8.18 -17.58 -11.28
N LYS A 262 -9.02 -17.75 -12.31
CA LYS A 262 -8.99 -18.93 -13.18
C LYS A 262 -7.76 -18.92 -14.10
N PRO A 263 -7.38 -20.08 -14.68
CA PRO A 263 -6.30 -20.16 -15.64
C PRO A 263 -6.45 -19.14 -16.78
N LYS A 264 -5.35 -18.46 -17.13
CA LYS A 264 -5.25 -17.45 -18.21
C LYS A 264 -6.09 -16.19 -18.02
N GLU A 265 -6.84 -16.06 -16.93
CA GLU A 265 -7.56 -14.82 -16.60
C GLU A 265 -6.63 -13.78 -15.94
N SER A 266 -7.13 -12.54 -15.88
CA SER A 266 -6.43 -11.44 -15.23
C SER A 266 -7.35 -10.66 -14.30
N PHE A 267 -6.83 -10.35 -13.11
CA PHE A 267 -7.40 -9.40 -12.17
C PHE A 267 -6.77 -8.02 -12.40
N ARG A 268 -7.61 -6.99 -12.45
CA ARG A 268 -7.18 -5.58 -12.59
C ARG A 268 -7.74 -4.75 -11.44
N ALA A 269 -6.89 -3.94 -10.82
CA ALA A 269 -7.27 -3.02 -9.76
C ALA A 269 -6.41 -1.75 -9.82
N SER A 270 -6.89 -0.66 -9.22
CA SER A 270 -6.11 0.57 -9.15
C SER A 270 -6.37 1.38 -7.89
N GLN A 271 -5.38 2.16 -7.50
CA GLN A 271 -5.48 3.24 -6.52
C GLN A 271 -4.98 4.54 -7.14
N VAL A 272 -5.75 5.61 -7.01
CA VAL A 272 -5.34 6.98 -7.33
C VAL A 272 -5.25 7.75 -6.03
N LEU A 273 -4.08 8.33 -5.78
CA LEU A 273 -3.87 9.28 -4.70
C LEU A 273 -3.91 10.69 -5.29
N ALA A 274 -4.65 11.58 -4.64
CA ALA A 274 -4.78 12.97 -5.04
C ALA A 274 -4.72 13.89 -3.81
N VAL A 275 -3.96 14.97 -3.91
CA VAL A 275 -3.98 16.04 -2.89
C VAL A 275 -4.83 17.22 -3.34
N SER A 276 -5.50 17.86 -2.40
CA SER A 276 -6.12 19.17 -2.58
C SER A 276 -5.89 20.04 -1.35
N LYS A 277 -6.01 21.36 -1.52
CA LYS A 277 -6.09 22.28 -0.38
C LYS A 277 -7.38 21.99 0.42
N LEU A 278 -7.32 22.16 1.74
CA LEU A 278 -8.50 22.12 2.60
C LEU A 278 -9.40 23.35 2.41
#